data_AF-A0A9P6UFN2-F1
#
_entry.id   AF-A0A9P6UFN2-F1
#
_cell.length_a   1.000
_cell.length_b   1.000
_cell.length_c   1.000
_cell.angle_alpha   90.00
_cell.angle_beta   90.00
_cell.angle_gamma   90.00
#
_symmetry.space_group_name_H-M   'P 1'
#
loop_
_entity.id
_entity.type
_entity.pdbx_description
1 polymer ?
#
loop_
_entity_poly.entity_id
_entity_poly.type
_entity_poly.pdbx_seq_one_letter_code
_entity_poly.pdbx_strand_id
1 'polypeptide(L)'
;AAVAEAKANRNHNRAFIEYFSRWENLKVLIGTSSTWFLLDIAFYGVSLNQSYVLNAMGFVGNGEVYDNLWRTTLGNLTVSLLGFVPGYWFTVFLIEKMGRKKIQFMGFAMLTVLFLILSLAFHKLKAIVPLFVAVFTLAQFFFNFGPNTTTFVVPGEVFPTRVRATAHGISAASGKLGAILATFLFNKVAEIGGKPGEHAFLPQLLGIFAGVMFLGFLATFLIPETKGMSLEEIEKRGMSQEEREAFDARQK
;
A
#
# COMPACT_ATOMS: atom_id res chain seq x y z
N ALA A 1 -38.72 -0.96 15.26
CA ALA A 1 -37.25 -0.95 15.11
C ALA A 1 -36.78 -1.93 14.03
N ALA A 2 -36.91 -3.25 14.24
CA ALA A 2 -36.39 -4.27 13.31
C ALA A 2 -36.88 -4.17 11.84
N VAL A 3 -38.15 -3.81 11.60
CA VAL A 3 -38.69 -3.66 10.23
C VAL A 3 -38.10 -2.45 9.50
N ALA A 4 -37.88 -1.34 10.21
CA ALA A 4 -37.29 -0.12 9.65
C ALA A 4 -35.81 -0.35 9.32
N GLU A 5 -35.10 -1.06 10.18
CA GLU A 5 -33.71 -1.48 9.97
C GLU A 5 -33.58 -2.45 8.79
N ALA A 6 -34.44 -3.46 8.69
CA ALA A 6 -34.45 -4.38 7.54
C ALA A 6 -34.73 -3.67 6.22
N LYS A 7 -35.64 -2.67 6.21
CA LYS A 7 -35.93 -1.86 5.03
C LYS A 7 -34.75 -0.95 4.66
N ALA A 8 -34.09 -0.33 5.65
CA ALA A 8 -32.89 0.47 5.44
C ALA A 8 -31.74 -0.37 4.85
N ASN A 9 -31.48 -1.56 5.41
CA ASN A 9 -30.45 -2.48 4.90
C ASN A 9 -30.75 -2.96 3.47
N ARG A 10 -32.01 -3.26 3.15
CA ARG A 10 -32.41 -3.66 1.79
C ARG A 10 -32.20 -2.53 0.78
N ASN A 11 -32.50 -1.29 1.18
CA ASN A 11 -32.26 -0.10 0.37
C ASN A 11 -30.76 0.16 0.15
N HIS A 12 -29.94 0.00 1.20
CA HIS A 12 -28.48 0.10 1.11
C HIS A 12 -27.88 -0.92 0.16
N ASN A 13 -28.23 -2.20 0.31
CA ASN A 13 -27.70 -3.28 -0.54
C ASN A 13 -28.07 -3.08 -2.02
N ARG A 14 -29.30 -2.63 -2.29
CA ARG A 14 -29.72 -2.29 -3.65
C ARG A 14 -28.90 -1.13 -4.22
N ALA A 15 -28.72 -0.06 -3.45
CA ALA A 15 -27.94 1.10 -3.87
C ALA A 15 -26.45 0.74 -4.12
N PHE A 16 -25.89 -0.16 -3.31
CA PHE A 16 -24.53 -0.68 -3.48
C PHE A 16 -24.39 -1.49 -4.78
N ILE A 17 -25.29 -2.46 -4.99
CA ILE A 17 -25.28 -3.30 -6.20
C ILE A 17 -25.49 -2.44 -7.44
N GLU A 18 -26.45 -1.51 -7.41
CA GLU A 18 -26.73 -0.61 -8.52
C GLU A 18 -25.52 0.27 -8.86
N TYR A 19 -24.85 0.83 -7.85
CA TYR A 19 -23.65 1.64 -8.06
C TYR A 19 -22.52 0.87 -8.72
N PHE A 20 -22.19 -0.31 -8.19
CA PHE A 20 -21.09 -1.14 -8.67
C PHE A 20 -21.45 -2.02 -9.86
N SER A 21 -22.71 -2.07 -10.29
CA SER A 21 -23.11 -2.66 -11.57
C SER A 21 -22.53 -1.90 -12.77
N ARG A 22 -22.21 -0.61 -12.58
CA ARG A 22 -21.61 0.24 -13.60
C ARG A 22 -20.09 0.08 -13.58
N TRP A 23 -19.52 -0.28 -14.73
CA TRP A 23 -18.08 -0.50 -14.88
C TRP A 23 -17.22 0.70 -14.44
N GLU A 24 -17.70 1.91 -14.71
CA GLU A 24 -17.03 3.15 -14.32
C GLU A 24 -16.79 3.30 -12.81
N ASN A 25 -17.67 2.72 -11.98
CA ASN A 25 -17.58 2.72 -10.53
C ASN A 25 -16.86 1.45 -10.03
N LEU A 26 -17.15 0.30 -10.64
CA LEU A 26 -16.52 -0.98 -10.29
C LEU A 26 -15.01 -0.95 -10.49
N LYS A 27 -14.54 -0.37 -11.60
CA LYS A 27 -13.09 -0.25 -11.87
C LYS A 27 -12.36 0.53 -10.77
N VAL A 28 -13.01 1.51 -10.14
CA VAL A 28 -12.43 2.29 -9.04
C VAL A 28 -12.30 1.42 -7.80
N LEU A 29 -13.32 0.61 -7.47
CA LEU A 29 -13.25 -0.36 -6.37
C LEU A 29 -12.18 -1.43 -6.59
N ILE A 30 -12.07 -1.94 -7.83
CA ILE A 30 -10.98 -2.86 -8.19
C ILE A 30 -9.64 -2.16 -8.02
N GLY A 31 -9.50 -0.92 -8.49
CA GLY A 31 -8.29 -0.12 -8.33
C GLY A 31 -7.89 0.08 -6.86
N THR A 32 -8.80 0.55 -6.01
CA THR A 32 -8.52 0.78 -4.59
C THR A 32 -8.22 -0.51 -3.84
N SER A 33 -8.95 -1.59 -4.13
CA SER A 33 -8.76 -2.89 -3.46
C SER A 33 -7.46 -3.55 -3.89
N SER A 34 -7.15 -3.55 -5.20
CA SER A 34 -5.93 -4.17 -5.73
C SER A 34 -4.68 -3.40 -5.33
N THR A 35 -4.68 -2.07 -5.40
CA THR A 35 -3.51 -1.27 -4.99
C THR A 35 -3.20 -1.44 -3.51
N TRP A 36 -4.22 -1.47 -2.64
CA TRP A 36 -4.03 -1.70 -1.20
C TRP A 36 -3.57 -3.13 -0.91
N PHE A 37 -4.17 -4.15 -1.56
CA PHE A 37 -3.73 -5.54 -1.45
C PHE A 37 -2.26 -5.74 -1.85
N LEU A 38 -1.88 -5.25 -3.05
CA LEU A 38 -0.52 -5.38 -3.58
C LEU A 38 0.49 -4.65 -2.70
N LEU A 39 0.13 -3.45 -2.24
CA LEU A 39 0.96 -2.71 -1.30
C LEU A 39 1.20 -3.48 -0.01
N ASP A 40 0.14 -3.95 0.64
CA ASP A 40 0.21 -4.58 1.96
C ASP A 40 1.04 -5.88 1.91
N ILE A 41 1.11 -6.58 0.76
CA ILE A 41 2.01 -7.71 0.57
C ILE A 41 3.46 -7.31 0.81
N ALA A 42 3.97 -6.30 0.09
CA ALA A 42 5.37 -5.91 0.20
C ALA A 42 5.63 -5.13 1.49
N PHE A 43 4.71 -4.23 1.87
CA PHE A 43 4.86 -3.39 3.05
C PHE A 43 4.92 -4.23 4.32
N TYR A 44 3.90 -5.06 4.60
CA TYR A 44 3.94 -5.90 5.80
C TYR A 44 4.96 -7.03 5.69
N GLY A 45 5.20 -7.57 4.49
CA GLY A 45 6.25 -8.56 4.27
C GLY A 45 7.61 -8.06 4.72
N VAL A 46 7.98 -6.85 4.32
CA VAL A 46 9.26 -6.25 4.67
C VAL A 46 9.26 -5.68 6.10
N SER A 47 8.24 -4.90 6.48
CA SER A 47 8.25 -4.19 7.76
C SER A 47 8.13 -5.13 8.97
N LEU A 48 7.35 -6.21 8.87
CA LEU A 48 7.28 -7.21 9.96
C LEU A 48 8.55 -8.07 10.06
N ASN A 49 9.28 -8.23 8.96
CA ASN A 49 10.51 -9.02 8.89
C ASN A 49 11.75 -8.12 8.73
N GLN A 50 11.68 -6.87 9.17
CA GLN A 50 12.76 -5.90 8.97
C GLN A 50 14.07 -6.36 9.60
N SER A 51 14.03 -6.82 10.85
CA SER A 51 15.19 -7.39 11.54
C SER A 51 15.76 -8.62 10.80
N TYR A 52 14.89 -9.48 10.24
CA TYR A 52 15.32 -10.63 9.46
C TYR A 52 16.10 -10.21 8.21
N VAL A 53 15.59 -9.21 7.48
CA VAL A 53 16.25 -8.66 6.28
C VAL A 53 17.58 -7.99 6.64
N LEU A 54 17.64 -7.21 7.71
CA LEU A 54 18.88 -6.57 8.19
C LEU A 54 19.92 -7.62 8.59
N ASN A 55 19.49 -8.68 9.28
CA ASN A 55 20.37 -9.77 9.71
C ASN A 55 20.94 -10.54 8.51
N ALA A 56 20.10 -10.83 7.50
CA ALA A 56 20.52 -11.51 6.27
C ALA A 56 21.65 -10.78 5.51
N MET A 57 21.72 -9.45 5.66
CA MET A 57 22.74 -8.60 5.07
C MET A 57 24.04 -8.52 5.88
N GLY A 58 24.12 -9.20 7.02
CA GLY A 58 25.30 -9.15 7.90
C GLY A 58 25.35 -7.90 8.78
N PHE A 59 24.21 -7.24 9.00
CA PHE A 59 24.13 -6.14 9.97
C PHE A 59 24.41 -6.64 11.40
N VAL A 60 24.19 -7.92 11.65
CA VAL A 60 24.49 -8.66 12.88
C VAL A 60 25.66 -9.61 12.60
N GLY A 61 26.62 -9.66 13.53
CA GLY A 61 27.84 -10.46 13.40
C GLY A 61 27.87 -11.66 14.36
N ASN A 62 29.03 -12.31 14.46
CA ASN A 62 29.25 -13.42 15.40
C ASN A 62 29.66 -12.93 16.82
N GLY A 63 29.25 -11.72 17.20
CA GLY A 63 29.60 -11.10 18.47
C GLY A 63 28.73 -11.57 19.64
N GLU A 64 28.90 -10.93 20.80
CA GLU A 64 28.04 -11.19 21.95
C GLU A 64 26.57 -10.87 21.65
N VAL A 65 25.66 -11.54 22.38
CA VAL A 65 24.21 -11.36 22.20
C VAL A 65 23.81 -9.90 22.35
N TYR A 66 24.41 -9.18 23.30
CA TYR A 66 24.15 -7.75 23.52
C TYR A 66 24.50 -6.92 22.28
N ASP A 67 25.71 -7.08 21.71
CA ASP A 67 26.15 -6.32 20.54
C ASP A 67 25.27 -6.57 19.32
N ASN A 68 24.83 -7.82 19.16
CA ASN A 68 23.94 -8.22 18.07
C ASN A 68 22.54 -7.58 18.19
N LEU A 69 21.98 -7.58 19.40
CA LEU A 69 20.71 -6.89 19.67
C LEU A 69 20.83 -5.37 19.53
N TRP A 70 21.93 -4.80 20.01
CA TRP A 70 22.21 -3.37 19.91
C TRP A 70 22.31 -2.93 18.44
N ARG A 71 23.07 -3.64 17.62
CA ARG A 71 23.18 -3.38 16.18
C ARG A 71 21.83 -3.53 15.48
N THR A 72 21.09 -4.61 15.74
CA THR A 72 19.74 -4.79 15.18
C THR A 72 18.83 -3.61 15.52
N THR A 73 18.88 -3.15 16.77
CA THR A 73 18.08 -2.00 17.24
C THR A 73 18.48 -0.71 16.52
N LEU A 74 19.78 -0.44 16.39
CA LEU A 74 20.28 0.74 15.66
C LEU A 74 19.87 0.72 14.18
N GLY A 75 19.93 -0.43 13.52
CA GLY A 75 19.46 -0.58 12.14
C GLY A 75 17.96 -0.28 12.01
N ASN A 76 17.13 -0.86 12.88
CA ASN A 76 15.68 -0.60 12.89
C ASN A 76 15.33 0.87 13.19
N LEU A 77 16.06 1.49 14.12
CA LEU A 77 15.89 2.89 14.48
C LEU A 77 16.26 3.80 13.31
N THR A 78 17.37 3.50 12.63
CA THR A 78 17.83 4.25 11.44
C THR A 78 16.75 4.23 10.36
N VAL A 79 16.25 3.04 10.03
CA VAL A 79 15.20 2.87 9.01
C VAL A 79 13.91 3.60 9.39
N SER A 80 13.52 3.53 10.67
CA SER A 80 12.30 4.20 11.16
C SER A 80 12.42 5.73 11.14
N LEU A 81 13.52 6.28 11.66
CA LEU A 81 13.72 7.72 11.80
C LEU A 81 14.04 8.43 10.49
N LEU A 82 14.75 7.76 9.57
CA LEU A 82 15.18 8.38 8.31
C LEU A 82 14.27 7.99 7.13
N GLY A 83 13.61 6.84 7.21
CA GLY A 83 12.72 6.36 6.16
C GLY A 83 11.25 6.57 6.52
N PHE A 84 10.79 5.81 7.51
CA PHE A 84 9.37 5.66 7.80
C PHE A 84 8.68 6.96 8.22
N VAL A 85 9.20 7.63 9.26
CA VAL A 85 8.60 8.86 9.82
C VAL A 85 8.67 10.03 8.83
N PRO A 86 9.81 10.33 8.19
CA PRO A 86 9.87 11.42 7.23
C PRO A 86 8.96 11.18 6.02
N GLY A 87 8.81 9.92 5.57
CA GLY A 87 7.93 9.60 4.44
C GLY A 87 6.48 10.05 4.66
N TYR A 88 5.94 9.85 5.87
CA TYR A 88 4.60 10.35 6.21
C TYR A 88 4.52 11.87 6.17
N TRP A 89 5.49 12.57 6.77
CA TRP A 89 5.49 14.04 6.78
C TRP A 89 5.56 14.62 5.37
N PHE A 90 6.35 14.02 4.48
CA PHE A 90 6.38 14.41 3.08
C PHE A 90 5.01 14.23 2.42
N THR A 91 4.30 13.13 2.67
CA THR A 91 2.92 13.00 2.18
C THR A 91 2.02 14.07 2.77
N VAL A 92 2.03 14.28 4.08
CA VAL A 92 1.18 15.29 4.75
C VAL A 92 1.36 16.68 4.13
N PHE A 93 2.60 17.10 3.87
CA PHE A 93 2.85 18.44 3.31
C PHE A 93 2.59 18.54 1.80
N LEU A 94 2.61 17.43 1.07
CA LEU A 94 2.54 17.42 -0.40
C LEU A 94 1.25 16.84 -0.96
N ILE A 95 0.42 16.14 -0.18
CA ILE A 95 -0.78 15.46 -0.67
C ILE A 95 -1.80 16.43 -1.29
N GLU A 96 -1.95 17.61 -0.71
CA GLU A 96 -2.80 18.67 -1.27
C GLU A 96 -2.13 19.41 -2.44
N LYS A 97 -0.80 19.44 -2.52
CA LYS A 97 -0.06 20.13 -3.58
C LYS A 97 0.12 19.27 -4.82
N MET A 98 0.54 18.02 -4.67
CA MET A 98 0.80 17.08 -5.77
C MET A 98 -0.44 16.30 -6.19
N GLY A 99 -1.33 15.98 -5.24
CA GLY A 99 -2.46 15.10 -5.46
C GLY A 99 -2.16 13.64 -5.12
N ARG A 100 -3.20 12.86 -4.87
CA ARG A 100 -3.10 11.50 -4.33
C ARG A 100 -2.57 10.54 -5.39
N LYS A 101 -3.09 10.66 -6.62
CA LYS A 101 -2.73 9.75 -7.72
C LYS A 101 -1.28 9.90 -8.14
N LYS A 102 -0.76 11.14 -8.18
CA LYS A 102 0.65 11.40 -8.53
C LYS A 102 1.61 10.84 -7.48
N ILE A 103 1.32 11.06 -6.19
CA ILE A 103 2.11 10.50 -5.09
C ILE A 103 2.09 8.96 -5.15
N GLN A 104 0.92 8.37 -5.40
CA GLN A 104 0.79 6.92 -5.50
C GLN A 104 1.62 6.33 -6.66
N PHE A 105 1.54 6.92 -7.86
CA PHE A 105 2.36 6.48 -9.00
C PHE A 105 3.86 6.61 -8.73
N MET A 106 4.29 7.76 -8.21
CA MET A 106 5.69 8.00 -7.86
C MET A 106 6.16 6.95 -6.84
N GLY A 107 5.40 6.73 -5.78
CA GLY A 107 5.77 5.75 -4.75
C GLY A 107 5.88 4.33 -5.31
N PHE A 108 4.87 3.83 -6.04
CA PHE A 108 4.97 2.49 -6.65
C PHE A 108 6.12 2.37 -7.67
N ALA A 109 6.37 3.40 -8.48
CA ALA A 109 7.48 3.39 -9.43
C ALA A 109 8.84 3.35 -8.72
N MET A 110 9.05 4.22 -7.73
CA MET A 110 10.28 4.26 -6.94
C MET A 110 10.49 2.95 -6.18
N LEU A 111 9.45 2.40 -5.56
CA LEU A 111 9.52 1.11 -4.88
C LEU A 111 9.88 -0.02 -5.85
N THR A 112 9.30 -0.05 -7.04
CA THR A 112 9.65 -1.03 -8.08
C THR A 112 11.15 -1.00 -8.38
N VAL A 113 11.70 0.19 -8.64
CA VAL A 113 13.12 0.37 -8.93
C VAL A 113 14.00 0.01 -7.74
N LEU A 114 13.65 0.46 -6.53
CA LEU A 114 14.42 0.19 -5.32
C LEU A 114 14.44 -1.29 -4.97
N PHE A 115 13.30 -1.99 -5.09
CA PHE A 115 13.26 -3.44 -4.87
C PHE A 115 14.01 -4.22 -5.96
N LEU A 116 13.99 -3.78 -7.22
CA LEU A 116 14.86 -4.35 -8.25
C LEU A 116 16.34 -4.17 -7.92
N ILE A 117 16.74 -3.00 -7.44
CA ILE A 117 18.12 -2.75 -6.99
C ILE A 117 18.47 -3.67 -5.82
N LEU A 118 17.61 -3.75 -4.80
CA LEU A 118 17.82 -4.61 -3.63
C LEU A 118 17.90 -6.10 -4.02
N SER A 119 17.15 -6.52 -5.05
CA SER A 119 17.15 -7.89 -5.56
C SER A 119 18.39 -8.20 -6.41
N LEU A 120 18.64 -7.43 -7.47
CA LEU A 120 19.68 -7.70 -8.46
C LEU A 120 21.08 -7.37 -7.94
N ALA A 121 21.22 -6.32 -7.12
CA ALA A 121 22.49 -5.93 -6.53
C ALA A 121 22.71 -6.54 -5.13
N PHE A 122 21.88 -7.48 -4.69
CA PHE A 122 21.89 -8.01 -3.32
C PHE A 122 23.28 -8.43 -2.84
N HIS A 123 23.99 -9.27 -3.61
CA HIS A 123 25.32 -9.76 -3.23
C HIS A 123 26.37 -8.65 -3.16
N LYS A 124 26.28 -7.63 -4.03
CA LYS A 124 27.17 -6.46 -4.01
C LYS A 124 26.87 -5.55 -2.82
N LEU A 125 25.58 -5.36 -2.53
CA LEU A 125 25.11 -4.60 -1.37
C LEU A 125 25.46 -5.29 -0.05
N LYS A 126 25.53 -6.63 -0.03
CA LYS A 126 25.93 -7.40 1.17
C LYS A 126 27.39 -7.13 1.56
N ALA A 127 28.26 -6.83 0.58
CA ALA A 127 29.63 -6.40 0.85
C ALA A 127 29.71 -4.96 1.38
N ILE A 128 28.68 -4.13 1.16
CA ILE A 128 28.63 -2.71 1.55
C ILE A 128 27.35 -2.47 2.36
N VAL A 129 27.32 -3.00 3.58
CA VAL A 129 26.15 -2.99 4.47
C VAL A 129 25.52 -1.59 4.67
N PRO A 130 26.28 -0.48 4.84
CA PRO A 130 25.69 0.84 4.96
C PRO A 130 24.90 1.27 3.72
N LEU A 131 25.36 0.90 2.52
CA LEU A 131 24.68 1.21 1.27
C LEU A 131 23.36 0.42 1.16
N PHE A 132 23.35 -0.84 1.58
CA PHE A 132 22.10 -1.59 1.68
C PHE A 132 21.09 -0.88 2.58
N VAL A 133 21.51 -0.49 3.79
CA VAL A 133 20.62 0.19 4.75
C VAL A 133 20.11 1.51 4.16
N ALA A 134 20.94 2.26 3.44
CA ALA A 134 20.51 3.48 2.77
C ALA A 134 19.41 3.21 1.72
N VAL A 135 19.60 2.23 0.82
CA VAL A 135 18.61 1.88 -0.20
C VAL A 135 17.33 1.32 0.42
N PHE A 136 17.46 0.48 1.44
CA PHE A 136 16.33 -0.10 2.16
C PHE A 136 15.53 0.96 2.94
N THR A 137 16.23 1.90 3.58
CA THR A 137 15.62 3.06 4.25
C THR A 137 14.88 3.95 3.25
N LEU A 138 15.46 4.17 2.07
CA LEU A 138 14.82 4.92 0.99
C LEU A 138 13.56 4.21 0.46
N ALA A 139 13.54 2.88 0.41
CA ALA A 139 12.32 2.14 0.10
C ALA A 139 11.25 2.34 1.18
N GLN A 140 11.61 2.30 2.46
CA GLN A 140 10.69 2.60 3.57
C GLN A 140 10.17 4.04 3.54
N PHE A 141 10.99 4.98 3.10
CA PHE A 141 10.57 6.34 2.83
C PHE A 141 9.47 6.38 1.74
N PHE A 142 9.69 5.78 0.57
CA PHE A 142 8.73 5.82 -0.54
C PHE A 142 7.48 4.96 -0.32
N PHE A 143 7.51 3.97 0.58
CA PHE A 143 6.28 3.32 1.02
C PHE A 143 5.33 4.34 1.63
N ASN A 144 5.83 5.18 2.55
CA ASN A 144 5.04 6.14 3.30
C ASN A 144 4.83 7.47 2.54
N PHE A 145 5.85 7.93 1.81
CA PHE A 145 5.75 8.99 0.80
C PHE A 145 5.26 8.45 -0.54
N GLY A 146 4.08 7.84 -0.52
CA GLY A 146 3.62 7.04 -1.64
C GLY A 146 2.40 6.21 -1.29
N PRO A 147 2.37 4.94 -1.72
CA PRO A 147 1.16 4.13 -1.71
C PRO A 147 0.60 3.87 -0.32
N ASN A 148 1.39 3.76 0.76
CA ASN A 148 0.85 3.46 2.10
C ASN A 148 -0.15 4.50 2.59
N THR A 149 0.20 5.76 2.43
CA THR A 149 -0.69 6.84 2.80
C THR A 149 -1.81 7.00 1.78
N THR A 150 -1.52 6.94 0.48
CA THR A 150 -2.54 7.21 -0.54
C THR A 150 -3.57 6.11 -0.67
N THR A 151 -3.21 4.82 -0.55
CA THR A 151 -4.20 3.72 -0.60
C THR A 151 -5.12 3.72 0.60
N PHE A 152 -4.72 4.35 1.72
CA PHE A 152 -5.60 4.58 2.87
C PHE A 152 -6.55 5.77 2.64
N VAL A 153 -6.02 6.88 2.10
CA VAL A 153 -6.79 8.13 1.90
C VAL A 153 -7.79 8.01 0.75
N VAL A 154 -7.35 7.50 -0.41
CA VAL A 154 -8.12 7.48 -1.66
C VAL A 154 -9.49 6.81 -1.50
N PRO A 155 -9.65 5.62 -0.89
CA PRO A 155 -10.97 4.99 -0.75
C PRO A 155 -11.91 5.79 0.15
N GLY A 156 -11.38 6.65 1.04
CA GLY A 156 -12.20 7.58 1.82
C GLY A 156 -12.73 8.76 0.99
N GLU A 157 -12.05 9.11 -0.10
CA GLU A 157 -12.36 10.28 -0.93
C GLU A 157 -13.09 9.93 -2.23
N VAL A 158 -12.78 8.81 -2.89
CA VAL A 158 -13.30 8.51 -4.25
C VAL A 158 -14.76 8.04 -4.26
N PHE A 159 -15.27 7.53 -3.14
CA PHE A 159 -16.60 6.94 -3.08
C PHE A 159 -17.64 7.92 -2.52
N PRO A 160 -18.85 7.97 -3.12
CA PRO A 160 -19.92 8.79 -2.62
C PRO A 160 -20.43 8.27 -1.28
N THR A 161 -20.95 9.18 -0.45
CA THR A 161 -21.29 8.94 0.97
C THR A 161 -22.14 7.67 1.16
N ARG A 162 -23.10 7.42 0.27
CA ARG A 162 -24.02 6.28 0.31
C ARG A 162 -23.37 4.89 0.25
N VAL A 163 -22.20 4.74 -0.37
CA VAL A 163 -21.49 3.44 -0.48
C VAL A 163 -20.08 3.47 0.11
N ARG A 164 -19.61 4.65 0.51
CA ARG A 164 -18.23 4.89 0.95
C ARG A 164 -17.77 3.94 2.04
N ALA A 165 -18.55 3.76 3.10
CA ALA A 165 -18.15 2.91 4.22
C ALA A 165 -17.93 1.45 3.79
N THR A 166 -18.86 0.88 3.02
CA THR A 166 -18.74 -0.50 2.52
C THR A 166 -17.59 -0.64 1.51
N ALA A 167 -17.43 0.30 0.58
CA ALA A 167 -16.37 0.27 -0.43
C ALA A 167 -14.97 0.46 0.19
N HIS A 168 -14.84 1.36 1.16
CA HIS A 168 -13.62 1.53 1.95
C HIS A 168 -13.33 0.26 2.75
N GLY A 169 -14.34 -0.34 3.40
CA GLY A 169 -14.21 -1.60 4.12
C GLY A 169 -13.71 -2.76 3.25
N ILE A 170 -14.25 -2.90 2.03
CA ILE A 170 -13.78 -3.91 1.05
C ILE A 170 -12.31 -3.65 0.64
N SER A 171 -11.96 -2.38 0.39
CA SER A 171 -10.60 -2.00 0.01
C SER A 171 -9.61 -2.29 1.15
N ALA A 172 -9.97 -1.94 2.39
CA ALA A 172 -9.18 -2.20 3.58
C ALA A 172 -9.04 -3.70 3.88
N ALA A 173 -10.13 -4.47 3.76
CA ALA A 173 -10.11 -5.92 3.92
C ALA A 173 -9.17 -6.58 2.89
N SER A 174 -9.18 -6.10 1.64
CA SER A 174 -8.25 -6.55 0.59
C SER A 174 -6.80 -6.27 1.00
N GLY A 175 -6.49 -5.07 1.49
CA GLY A 175 -5.17 -4.77 2.07
C GLY A 175 -4.76 -5.80 3.14
N LYS A 176 -5.62 -6.05 4.12
CA LYS A 176 -5.34 -7.01 5.20
C LYS A 176 -5.14 -8.45 4.72
N LEU A 177 -5.84 -8.89 3.67
CA LEU A 177 -5.54 -10.17 3.03
C LEU A 177 -4.11 -10.22 2.49
N GLY A 178 -3.65 -9.14 1.85
CA GLY A 178 -2.26 -9.00 1.41
C GLY A 178 -1.25 -9.09 2.56
N ALA A 179 -1.53 -8.39 3.66
CA ALA A 179 -0.70 -8.40 4.86
C ALA A 179 -0.61 -9.80 5.50
N ILE A 180 -1.74 -10.51 5.59
CA ILE A 180 -1.82 -11.89 6.10
C ILE A 180 -0.96 -12.81 5.24
N LEU A 181 -1.13 -12.76 3.91
CA LEU A 181 -0.34 -13.57 2.98
C LEU A 181 1.16 -13.34 3.17
N ALA A 182 1.59 -12.08 3.26
CA ALA A 182 2.98 -11.75 3.49
C ALA A 182 3.50 -12.29 4.82
N THR A 183 2.74 -12.12 5.90
CA THR A 183 3.13 -12.57 7.25
C THR A 183 3.37 -14.08 7.30
N PHE A 184 2.50 -14.88 6.67
CA PHE A 184 2.61 -16.34 6.70
C PHE A 184 3.59 -16.91 5.68
N LEU A 185 3.79 -16.24 4.54
CA LEU A 185 4.60 -16.77 3.44
C LEU A 185 6.03 -16.23 3.43
N PHE A 186 6.32 -15.07 4.03
CA PHE A 186 7.62 -14.41 3.91
C PHE A 186 8.79 -15.34 4.26
N ASN A 187 8.83 -15.85 5.51
CA ASN A 187 9.96 -16.68 5.96
C ASN A 187 10.02 -18.01 5.20
N LYS A 188 8.86 -18.61 4.89
CA LYS A 188 8.80 -19.84 4.09
C LYS A 188 9.38 -19.65 2.70
N VAL A 189 9.09 -18.52 2.05
CA VAL A 189 9.59 -18.22 0.70
C VAL A 189 11.06 -17.82 0.75
N ALA A 190 11.46 -16.99 1.70
CA ALA A 190 12.84 -16.49 1.83
C ALA A 190 13.89 -17.61 2.07
N GLU A 191 13.45 -18.75 2.60
CA GLU A 191 14.30 -19.91 2.92
C GLU A 191 14.29 -21.01 1.82
N ILE A 192 13.53 -20.84 0.74
CA ILE A 192 13.48 -21.84 -0.35
C ILE A 192 14.88 -22.08 -0.92
N GLY A 193 15.29 -23.35 -0.97
CA GLY A 193 16.54 -23.77 -1.59
C GLY A 193 17.81 -23.55 -0.76
N GLY A 194 17.68 -23.11 0.50
CA GLY A 194 18.79 -23.01 1.46
C GLY A 194 18.51 -23.73 2.77
N LYS A 195 19.51 -23.82 3.65
CA LYS A 195 19.28 -24.23 5.04
C LYS A 195 18.56 -23.10 5.81
N PRO A 196 17.84 -23.43 6.89
CA PRO A 196 17.24 -22.40 7.76
C PRO A 196 18.29 -21.36 8.18
N GLY A 197 18.00 -20.08 7.93
CA GLY A 197 18.91 -18.96 8.21
C GLY A 197 19.93 -18.61 7.12
N GLU A 198 20.00 -19.33 5.99
CA GLU A 198 20.88 -18.94 4.86
C GLU A 198 20.30 -17.83 3.98
N HIS A 199 18.99 -17.55 4.11
CA HIS A 199 18.28 -16.50 3.38
C HIS A 199 18.41 -16.64 1.85
N ALA A 200 18.53 -17.89 1.35
CA ALA A 200 18.94 -18.20 -0.01
C ALA A 200 18.01 -17.63 -1.09
N PHE A 201 16.72 -17.44 -0.78
CA PHE A 201 15.72 -16.92 -1.72
C PHE A 201 15.29 -15.47 -1.43
N LEU A 202 15.90 -14.83 -0.42
CA LEU A 202 15.58 -13.45 -0.07
C LEU A 202 15.77 -12.47 -1.24
N PRO A 203 16.85 -12.54 -2.06
CA PRO A 203 17.00 -11.67 -3.23
C PRO A 203 15.84 -11.81 -4.23
N GLN A 204 15.41 -13.04 -4.49
CA GLN A 204 14.33 -13.35 -5.41
C GLN A 204 12.98 -12.88 -4.83
N LEU A 205 12.76 -13.04 -3.53
CA LEU A 205 11.58 -12.51 -2.84
C LEU A 205 11.49 -10.98 -2.94
N LEU A 206 12.61 -10.27 -2.79
CA LEU A 206 12.67 -8.82 -3.02
C LEU A 206 12.35 -8.48 -4.49
N GLY A 207 12.76 -9.32 -5.44
CA GLY A 207 12.39 -9.20 -6.86
C GLY A 207 10.89 -9.42 -7.10
N ILE A 208 10.27 -10.37 -6.41
CA ILE A 208 8.81 -10.58 -6.43
C ILE A 208 8.10 -9.32 -5.92
N PHE A 209 8.59 -8.72 -4.83
CA PHE A 209 8.04 -7.45 -4.33
C PHE A 209 8.15 -6.33 -5.36
N ALA A 210 9.25 -6.24 -6.11
CA ALA A 210 9.33 -5.29 -7.22
C ALA A 210 8.21 -5.51 -8.25
N GLY A 211 7.96 -6.77 -8.63
CA GLY A 211 6.86 -7.12 -9.54
C GLY A 211 5.49 -6.75 -8.98
N VAL A 212 5.25 -7.02 -7.70
CA VAL A 212 4.00 -6.66 -7.01
C VAL A 212 3.82 -5.13 -6.95
N MET A 213 4.89 -4.37 -6.70
CA MET A 213 4.85 -2.90 -6.74
C MET A 213 4.59 -2.37 -8.14
N PHE A 214 5.14 -3.00 -9.18
CA PHE A 214 4.85 -2.65 -10.56
C PHE A 214 3.39 -2.92 -10.93
N LEU A 215 2.82 -4.04 -10.47
CA LEU A 215 1.38 -4.28 -10.62
C LEU A 215 0.55 -3.22 -9.87
N GLY A 216 1.00 -2.75 -8.71
CA GLY A 216 0.38 -1.65 -7.97
C GLY A 216 0.43 -0.33 -8.75
N PHE A 217 1.54 -0.05 -9.43
CA PHE A 217 1.66 1.07 -10.37
C PHE A 217 0.61 0.95 -11.48
N LEU A 218 0.47 -0.22 -12.12
CA LEU A 218 -0.53 -0.44 -13.16
C LEU A 218 -1.98 -0.32 -12.65
N ALA A 219 -2.26 -0.87 -11.47
CA ALA A 219 -3.57 -0.78 -10.85
C ALA A 219 -3.97 0.68 -10.50
N THR A 220 -2.99 1.54 -10.26
CA THR A 220 -3.21 2.97 -9.97
C THR A 220 -3.83 3.72 -11.17
N PHE A 221 -3.72 3.22 -12.40
CA PHE A 221 -4.43 3.82 -13.54
C PHE A 221 -5.96 3.78 -13.41
N LEU A 222 -6.50 2.76 -12.71
CA LEU A 222 -7.93 2.57 -12.49
C LEU A 222 -8.52 3.57 -11.48
N ILE A 223 -7.66 4.15 -10.65
CA ILE A 223 -8.04 5.09 -9.59
C ILE A 223 -8.05 6.50 -10.16
N PRO A 224 -9.06 7.32 -9.89
CA PRO A 224 -9.04 8.71 -10.31
C PRO A 224 -8.35 9.63 -9.31
N GLU A 225 -7.94 10.81 -9.76
CA GLU A 225 -7.48 11.87 -8.87
C GLU A 225 -8.67 12.50 -8.14
N THR A 226 -8.49 12.82 -6.86
CA THR A 226 -9.48 13.41 -5.95
C THR A 226 -9.10 14.81 -5.49
N LYS A 227 -7.87 15.24 -5.75
CA LYS A 227 -7.35 16.56 -5.36
C LYS A 227 -8.30 17.68 -5.81
N GLY A 228 -8.75 18.47 -4.83
CA GLY A 228 -9.55 19.68 -5.05
C GLY A 228 -11.01 19.41 -5.43
N MET A 229 -11.48 18.17 -5.39
CA MET A 229 -12.87 17.85 -5.67
C MET A 229 -13.76 18.16 -4.47
N SER A 230 -14.93 18.75 -4.72
CA SER A 230 -15.95 18.92 -3.68
C SER A 230 -16.67 17.60 -3.39
N LEU A 231 -17.32 17.51 -2.22
CA LEU A 231 -18.16 16.35 -1.89
C LEU A 231 -19.28 16.15 -2.92
N GLU A 232 -19.85 17.25 -3.42
CA GLU A 232 -20.89 17.22 -4.46
C GLU A 232 -20.36 16.66 -5.78
N GLU A 233 -19.14 17.03 -6.18
CA GLU A 233 -18.52 16.49 -7.40
C GLU A 233 -18.25 14.98 -7.29
N ILE A 234 -17.82 14.52 -6.11
CA ILE A 234 -17.65 13.09 -5.81
C ILE A 234 -19.00 12.36 -5.87
N GLU A 235 -20.07 12.97 -5.35
CA GLU A 235 -21.42 12.41 -5.43
C GLU A 235 -21.95 12.34 -6.85
N LYS A 236 -21.84 13.44 -7.62
CA LYS A 236 -22.28 13.50 -9.02
C LYS A 236 -21.51 12.52 -9.90
N ARG A 237 -20.21 12.36 -9.68
CA ARG A 237 -19.39 11.40 -10.43
C ARG A 237 -19.98 9.98 -10.36
N GLY A 238 -20.52 9.63 -9.21
CA GLY A 238 -21.11 8.33 -8.96
C GLY A 238 -22.53 8.09 -9.50
N MET A 239 -23.18 9.15 -9.98
CA MET A 239 -24.57 9.16 -10.45
C MET A 239 -24.67 8.89 -11.95
N SER A 240 -25.80 8.34 -12.40
CA SER A 240 -26.15 8.24 -13.81
C SER A 240 -26.45 9.63 -14.34
N GLN A 241 -26.53 9.76 -15.65
CA GLN A 241 -26.96 11.01 -16.26
C GLN A 241 -28.35 11.47 -15.75
N GLU A 242 -29.32 10.54 -15.67
CA GLU A 242 -30.64 10.81 -15.11
C GLU A 242 -30.61 11.22 -13.62
N GLU A 243 -29.77 10.55 -12.82
CA GLU A 243 -29.60 10.89 -11.39
C GLU A 243 -28.95 12.28 -11.22
N ARG A 244 -27.99 12.63 -12.07
CA ARG A 244 -27.35 13.97 -12.07
C ARG A 244 -28.35 15.05 -12.43
N GLU A 245 -29.13 14.85 -13.49
CA GLU A 245 -30.15 15.79 -13.94
C GLU A 245 -31.23 15.98 -12.86
N ALA A 246 -31.66 14.90 -12.20
CA ALA A 246 -32.60 14.97 -11.08
C ALA A 246 -32.01 15.67 -9.85
N PHE A 247 -30.72 15.48 -9.56
CA PHE A 247 -30.03 16.15 -8.46
C PHE A 247 -29.92 17.66 -8.71
N ASP A 248 -29.50 18.06 -9.92
CA ASP A 248 -29.39 19.46 -10.31
C ASP A 248 -30.76 20.15 -10.34
N ALA A 249 -31.83 19.44 -10.73
CA ALA A 249 -33.19 19.94 -10.69
C ALA A 249 -33.73 20.17 -9.27
N ARG A 250 -33.21 19.48 -8.25
CA ARG A 250 -33.59 19.66 -6.84
C ARG A 250 -32.87 20.81 -6.15
N GLN A 251 -31.76 21.29 -6.72
CA GLN A 251 -30.97 22.39 -6.18
C GLN A 251 -31.25 23.75 -6.86
N LYS A 252 -32.09 23.78 -7.90
CA LYS A 252 -32.66 25.01 -8.48
C LYS A 252 -33.96 25.36 -7.77
#